data_AF-V6JNP5-F1
#
_entry.id   AF-V6JNP5-F1
#
_cell.length_a   1.000
_cell.length_b   1.000
_cell.length_c   1.000
_cell.angle_alpha   90.00
_cell.angle_beta   90.00
_cell.angle_gamma   90.00
#
_symmetry.space_group_name_H-M   'P 1'
#
loop_
_entity.id
_entity.type
_entity.pdbx_description
1 polymer ?
#
loop_
_entity_poly.entity_id
_entity_poly.type
_entity_poly.pdbx_seq_one_letter_code
_entity_poly.pdbx_strand_id
1 'polypeptide(L)'
;MTATAGDLLRTTIGALAPDPTANPVVPLVERGEAPIRTLASLALEQRWVIPADRRSFAHLAQRADPAAAAFFTTLATGEELAEAHLEAFARACGVTEDRSRAYVPLAGCQAYPAYVSWLALNAAPADAVLALTANFSAWGGYCARIAEGLRTHYGFTDESCAFFDFFAEPSPDLDDQGTAAVQAGLDTGTLNANSAHTYGTLLQRYESMFWATLS
;
A
#
# COMPACT_ATOMS: atom_id res chain seq x y z
N MET A 1 -1.61 -22.60 24.29
CA MET A 1 -1.26 -22.84 22.88
C MET A 1 -0.50 -21.61 22.41
N THR A 2 0.73 -21.79 21.93
CA THR A 2 1.48 -20.72 21.24
C THR A 2 0.73 -20.35 19.97
N ALA A 3 0.44 -19.07 19.75
CA ALA A 3 -0.22 -18.62 18.53
C ALA A 3 0.68 -18.92 17.32
N THR A 4 0.11 -19.47 16.26
CA THR A 4 0.85 -19.70 15.00
C THR A 4 1.05 -18.38 14.26
N ALA A 5 2.03 -18.30 13.35
CA ALA A 5 2.19 -17.12 12.49
C ALA A 5 0.91 -16.80 11.70
N GLY A 6 0.23 -17.83 11.17
CA GLY A 6 -1.05 -17.67 10.47
C GLY A 6 -2.16 -17.11 11.37
N ASP A 7 -2.26 -17.56 12.62
CA ASP A 7 -3.23 -17.01 13.58
C ASP A 7 -2.94 -15.55 13.92
N LEU A 8 -1.66 -15.20 14.08
CA LEU A 8 -1.24 -13.85 14.38
C LEU A 8 -1.53 -12.90 13.21
N LEU A 9 -1.18 -13.31 11.98
CA LEU A 9 -1.50 -12.57 10.77
C LEU A 9 -3.02 -12.36 10.63
N ARG A 10 -3.80 -13.44 10.66
CA ARG A 10 -5.26 -13.37 10.57
C ARG A 10 -5.88 -12.44 11.62
N THR A 11 -5.42 -12.54 12.87
CA THR A 11 -5.93 -11.71 13.96
C THR A 11 -5.54 -10.24 13.78
N THR A 12 -4.31 -9.99 13.31
CA THR A 12 -3.80 -8.63 13.07
C THR A 12 -4.51 -7.97 11.88
N ILE A 13 -4.68 -8.69 10.78
CA ILE A 13 -5.45 -8.26 9.60
C ILE A 13 -6.88 -7.91 10.01
N GLY A 14 -7.55 -8.77 10.79
CA GLY A 14 -8.91 -8.49 11.24
C GLY A 14 -9.01 -7.30 12.21
N ALA A 15 -8.06 -7.16 13.14
CA ALA A 15 -8.05 -6.07 14.11
C ALA A 15 -7.69 -4.71 13.48
N LEU A 16 -6.93 -4.73 12.39
CA LEU A 16 -6.50 -3.55 11.63
C LEU A 16 -7.24 -3.47 10.29
N ALA A 17 -8.41 -4.08 10.14
CA ALA A 17 -9.22 -3.86 8.96
C ALA A 17 -9.73 -2.41 9.01
N PRO A 18 -9.55 -1.61 7.94
CA PRO A 18 -10.03 -0.25 7.94
C PRO A 18 -11.56 -0.23 7.99
N ASP A 19 -12.11 0.83 8.56
CA ASP A 19 -13.53 1.11 8.47
C ASP A 19 -13.92 1.25 6.99
N PRO A 20 -14.78 0.37 6.44
CA PRO A 20 -15.18 0.41 5.04
C PRO A 20 -15.85 1.72 4.62
N THR A 21 -16.35 2.49 5.58
CA THR A 21 -17.03 3.77 5.37
C THR A 21 -16.12 4.98 5.55
N ALA A 22 -14.89 4.79 6.04
CA ALA A 22 -13.97 5.89 6.34
C ALA A 22 -13.26 6.46 5.10
N ASN A 23 -13.24 5.74 3.97
CA ASN A 23 -12.61 6.22 2.74
C ASN A 23 -13.55 7.19 1.98
N PRO A 24 -13.25 8.50 1.90
CA PRO A 24 -14.13 9.47 1.24
C PRO A 24 -14.08 9.42 -0.29
N VAL A 25 -13.05 8.81 -0.89
CA VAL A 25 -12.82 8.88 -2.34
C VAL A 25 -13.34 7.64 -3.06
N VAL A 26 -13.01 6.43 -2.58
CA VAL A 26 -13.36 5.18 -3.27
C VAL A 26 -14.87 5.06 -3.57
N PRO A 27 -15.79 5.33 -2.61
CA PRO A 27 -17.22 5.28 -2.89
C PRO A 27 -17.69 6.29 -3.95
N LEU A 28 -16.99 7.43 -4.10
CA LEU A 28 -17.30 8.40 -5.15
C LEU A 28 -16.88 7.86 -6.53
N VAL A 29 -15.75 7.16 -6.62
CA VAL A 29 -15.29 6.55 -7.87
C VAL A 29 -16.27 5.45 -8.32
N GLU A 30 -16.71 4.61 -7.39
CA GLU A 30 -17.69 3.54 -7.66
C GLU A 30 -19.04 4.07 -8.16
N ARG A 31 -19.43 5.29 -7.78
CA ARG A 31 -20.66 5.92 -8.25
C ARG A 31 -20.47 6.83 -9.47
N GLY A 32 -19.24 6.99 -9.96
CA GLY A 32 -18.92 7.95 -11.03
C GLY A 32 -19.00 9.41 -10.60
N GLU A 33 -18.97 9.69 -9.30
CA GLU A 33 -19.14 11.02 -8.70
C GLU A 33 -17.80 11.69 -8.36
N ALA A 34 -16.69 10.92 -8.33
CA ALA A 34 -15.37 11.48 -8.06
C ALA A 34 -14.95 12.42 -9.20
N PRO A 35 -14.52 13.67 -8.91
CA PRO A 35 -14.01 14.56 -9.94
C PRO A 35 -12.75 14.00 -10.60
N ILE A 36 -12.61 14.13 -11.92
CA ILE A 36 -11.39 13.71 -12.65
C ILE A 36 -10.11 14.38 -12.09
N ARG A 37 -10.24 15.58 -11.51
CA ARG A 37 -9.13 16.26 -10.83
C ARG A 37 -8.63 15.51 -9.60
N THR A 38 -9.51 14.83 -8.86
CA THR A 38 -9.16 14.01 -7.69
C THR A 38 -8.41 12.76 -8.13
N LEU A 39 -8.84 12.11 -9.22
CA LEU A 39 -8.13 10.99 -9.85
C LEU A 39 -6.75 11.43 -10.38
N ALA A 40 -6.66 12.61 -10.98
CA ALA A 40 -5.40 13.21 -11.40
C ALA A 40 -4.46 13.48 -10.22
N SER A 41 -4.98 14.00 -9.10
CA SER A 41 -4.19 14.17 -7.87
C SER A 41 -3.72 12.84 -7.31
N LEU A 42 -4.59 11.82 -7.26
CA LEU A 42 -4.20 10.46 -6.87
C LEU A 42 -3.02 9.95 -7.73
N ALA A 43 -3.10 10.09 -9.06
CA ALA A 43 -2.01 9.70 -9.95
C ALA A 43 -0.70 10.46 -9.66
N LEU A 44 -0.79 11.76 -9.38
CA LEU A 44 0.36 12.62 -9.08
C LEU A 44 0.99 12.31 -7.72
N GLU A 45 0.20 11.99 -6.70
CA GLU A 45 0.70 11.56 -5.39
C GLU A 45 1.43 10.20 -5.48
N GLN A 46 0.90 9.26 -6.25
CA GLN A 46 1.52 7.94 -6.45
C GLN A 46 2.91 8.02 -7.09
N ARG A 47 3.19 9.05 -7.92
CA ARG A 47 4.54 9.30 -8.47
C ARG A 47 5.60 9.57 -7.40
N TRP A 48 5.19 9.95 -6.19
CA TRP A 48 6.08 10.18 -5.05
C TRP A 48 6.06 9.02 -4.05
N VAL A 49 4.88 8.41 -3.84
CA VAL A 49 4.70 7.27 -2.91
C VAL A 49 5.50 6.06 -3.40
N ILE A 50 5.31 5.62 -4.64
CA ILE A 50 5.95 4.42 -5.20
C ILE A 50 7.48 4.42 -5.04
N PRO A 51 8.23 5.45 -5.47
CA PRO A 51 9.69 5.45 -5.30
C PRO A 51 10.12 5.62 -3.83
N ALA A 52 9.28 6.16 -2.94
CA ALA A 52 9.58 6.22 -1.51
C ALA A 52 9.42 4.85 -0.84
N ASP A 53 8.33 4.15 -1.15
CA ASP A 53 8.02 2.81 -0.63
C ASP A 53 9.01 1.79 -1.18
N ARG A 54 9.32 1.83 -2.48
CA ARG A 54 10.36 0.99 -3.11
C ARG A 54 11.70 1.09 -2.38
N ARG A 55 12.14 2.30 -2.06
CA ARG A 55 13.41 2.53 -1.33
C ARG A 55 13.34 2.02 0.10
N SER A 56 12.20 2.20 0.75
CA SER A 56 11.96 1.74 2.12
C SER A 56 11.99 0.22 2.20
N PHE A 57 11.32 -0.47 1.28
CA PHE A 57 11.32 -1.93 1.19
C PHE A 57 12.71 -2.48 0.83
N ALA A 58 13.40 -1.87 -0.14
CA ALA A 58 14.78 -2.25 -0.46
C ALA A 58 15.72 -2.11 0.75
N HIS A 59 15.55 -1.06 1.56
CA HIS A 59 16.35 -0.87 2.77
C HIS A 59 16.00 -1.90 3.86
N LEU A 60 14.72 -2.21 4.05
CA LEU A 60 14.27 -3.28 4.95
C LEU A 60 14.85 -4.64 4.54
N ALA A 61 14.82 -4.96 3.24
CA ALA A 61 15.37 -6.21 2.72
C ALA A 61 16.87 -6.38 3.05
N GLN A 62 17.65 -5.30 2.94
CA GLN A 62 19.10 -5.33 3.18
C GLN A 62 19.49 -5.66 4.63
N ARG A 63 18.64 -5.32 5.60
CA ARG A 63 18.93 -5.50 7.04
C ARG A 63 18.12 -6.61 7.71
N ALA A 64 17.23 -7.25 6.96
CA ALA A 64 16.37 -8.32 7.44
C ALA A 64 17.09 -9.67 7.48
N ASP A 65 16.54 -10.61 8.26
CA ASP A 65 16.83 -12.02 8.08
C ASP A 65 16.35 -12.51 6.69
N PRO A 66 16.79 -13.69 6.21
CA PRO A 66 16.44 -14.16 4.87
C PRO A 66 14.93 -14.26 4.58
N ALA A 67 14.10 -14.58 5.58
CA ALA A 67 12.67 -14.75 5.37
C ALA A 67 11.98 -13.39 5.17
N ALA A 68 12.27 -12.42 6.05
CA ALA A 68 11.77 -11.06 5.89
C ALA A 68 12.41 -10.34 4.67
N ALA A 69 13.66 -10.64 4.33
CA ALA A 69 14.33 -10.07 3.16
C ALA A 69 13.65 -10.47 1.84
N ALA A 70 13.19 -11.72 1.72
CA ALA A 70 12.44 -12.18 0.56
C ALA A 70 11.13 -11.40 0.39
N PHE A 71 10.35 -11.27 1.47
CA PHE A 71 9.11 -10.49 1.49
C PHE A 71 9.33 -9.03 1.01
N PHE A 72 10.30 -8.34 1.60
CA PHE A 72 10.56 -6.94 1.24
C PHE A 72 11.15 -6.76 -0.16
N THR A 73 11.90 -7.75 -0.66
CA THR A 73 12.40 -7.74 -2.04
C THR A 73 11.25 -7.86 -3.02
N THR A 74 10.30 -8.76 -2.78
CA THR A 74 9.10 -8.89 -3.60
C THR A 74 8.27 -7.60 -3.60
N LEU A 75 8.09 -6.96 -2.44
CA LEU A 75 7.42 -5.65 -2.39
C LEU A 75 8.16 -4.57 -3.20
N ALA A 76 9.49 -4.48 -3.05
CA ALA A 76 10.28 -3.50 -3.79
C ALA A 76 10.21 -3.71 -5.32
N THR A 77 10.20 -4.97 -5.77
CA THR A 77 9.97 -5.31 -7.19
C THR A 77 8.54 -4.97 -7.62
N GLY A 78 7.55 -5.19 -6.76
CA GLY A 78 6.16 -4.83 -7.04
C GLY A 78 5.99 -3.33 -7.28
N GLU A 79 6.64 -2.49 -6.47
CA GLU A 79 6.63 -1.03 -6.67
C GLU A 79 7.22 -0.60 -8.02
N GLU A 80 8.30 -1.25 -8.47
CA GLU A 80 8.90 -0.99 -9.79
C GLU A 80 7.94 -1.35 -10.95
N LEU A 81 7.21 -2.46 -10.83
CA LEU A 81 6.20 -2.86 -11.80
C LEU A 81 5.01 -1.90 -11.80
N ALA A 82 4.54 -1.50 -10.62
CA ALA A 82 3.46 -0.52 -10.47
C ALA A 82 3.81 0.83 -11.10
N GLU A 83 5.06 1.29 -10.96
CA GLU A 83 5.57 2.52 -11.56
C GLU A 83 5.37 2.53 -13.08
N ALA A 84 5.59 1.39 -13.75
CA ALA A 84 5.43 1.26 -15.20
C ALA A 84 3.96 1.41 -15.67
N HIS A 85 2.99 1.08 -14.82
CA HIS A 85 1.57 1.19 -15.13
C HIS A 85 0.98 2.57 -14.80
N LEU A 86 1.61 3.33 -13.91
CA LEU A 86 1.08 4.60 -13.41
C LEU A 86 0.93 5.67 -14.52
N GLU A 87 1.78 5.65 -15.54
CA GLU A 87 1.74 6.65 -16.61
C GLU A 87 0.42 6.60 -17.40
N ALA A 88 -0.08 5.41 -17.71
CA ALA A 88 -1.33 5.24 -18.44
C ALA A 88 -2.52 5.80 -17.66
N PHE A 89 -2.57 5.54 -16.34
CA PHE A 89 -3.59 6.11 -15.46
C PHE A 89 -3.50 7.64 -15.40
N ALA A 90 -2.29 8.19 -15.22
CA ALA A 90 -2.07 9.64 -15.17
C ALA A 90 -2.53 10.34 -16.45
N ARG A 91 -2.20 9.79 -17.63
CA ARG A 91 -2.62 10.34 -18.93
C ARG A 91 -4.13 10.30 -19.10
N ALA A 92 -4.79 9.21 -18.70
CA ALA A 92 -6.25 9.11 -18.75
C ALA A 92 -6.95 10.15 -17.84
N CYS A 93 -6.30 10.55 -16.75
CA CYS A 93 -6.76 11.65 -15.90
C CYS A 93 -6.43 13.06 -16.43
N GLY A 94 -5.82 13.17 -17.62
CA GLY A 94 -5.41 14.44 -18.22
C GLY A 94 -4.17 15.07 -17.56
N VAL A 95 -3.32 14.27 -16.90
CA VAL A 95 -2.05 14.75 -16.36
C VAL A 95 -1.04 14.89 -17.49
N THR A 96 -0.55 16.12 -17.68
CA THR A 96 0.55 16.42 -18.62
C THR A 96 1.90 16.36 -17.91
N GLU A 97 2.98 16.27 -18.69
CA GLU A 97 4.35 16.30 -18.16
C GLU A 97 4.64 17.61 -17.41
N ASP A 98 4.22 18.76 -17.96
CA ASP A 98 4.37 20.06 -17.28
C ASP A 98 3.62 20.10 -15.94
N ARG A 99 2.40 19.56 -15.89
CA ARG A 99 1.65 19.44 -14.64
C ARG A 99 2.36 18.52 -13.65
N SER A 100 2.91 17.41 -14.11
CA SER A 100 3.68 16.49 -13.26
C SER A 100 4.93 17.16 -12.69
N ARG A 101 5.66 17.94 -13.49
CA ARG A 101 6.87 18.66 -13.06
C ARG A 101 6.58 19.80 -12.09
N ALA A 102 5.46 20.50 -12.25
CA ALA A 102 5.05 21.60 -11.38
C ALA A 102 4.33 21.13 -10.10
N TYR A 103 4.02 19.84 -9.99
CA TYR A 103 3.26 19.30 -8.87
C TYR A 103 4.04 19.36 -7.56
N VAL A 104 3.41 19.90 -6.52
CA VAL A 104 3.90 19.86 -5.15
C VAL A 104 3.02 18.87 -4.37
N PRO A 105 3.59 17.77 -3.85
CA PRO A 105 2.83 16.77 -3.09
C PRO A 105 2.12 17.36 -1.88
N LEU A 106 0.94 16.84 -1.60
CA LEU A 106 0.14 17.21 -0.45
C LEU A 106 0.72 16.55 0.81
N ALA A 107 0.96 17.34 1.86
CA ALA A 107 1.61 16.83 3.08
C ALA A 107 0.86 15.64 3.71
N GLY A 108 -0.48 15.65 3.69
CA GLY A 108 -1.29 14.54 4.19
C GLY A 108 -1.16 13.27 3.36
N CYS A 109 -0.94 13.38 2.05
CA CYS A 109 -0.68 12.23 1.18
C CYS A 109 0.76 11.69 1.36
N GLN A 110 1.70 12.55 1.77
CA GLN A 110 3.08 12.16 2.00
C GLN A 110 3.36 11.64 3.41
N ALA A 111 2.39 11.72 4.32
CA ALA A 111 2.55 11.22 5.69
C ALA A 111 2.72 9.69 5.73
N TYR A 112 2.00 8.95 4.87
CA TYR A 112 2.12 7.50 4.76
C TYR A 112 3.53 7.06 4.29
N PRO A 113 4.05 7.48 3.12
CA PRO A 113 5.39 7.05 2.68
C PRO A 113 6.50 7.56 3.60
N ALA A 114 6.32 8.71 4.26
CA ALA A 114 7.24 9.16 5.31
C ALA A 114 7.26 8.21 6.52
N TYR A 115 6.10 7.65 6.90
CA TYR A 115 6.02 6.68 7.97
C TYR A 115 6.58 5.30 7.57
N VAL A 116 6.35 4.86 6.34
CA VAL A 116 6.99 3.64 5.80
C VAL A 116 8.53 3.79 5.81
N SER A 117 9.04 4.97 5.45
CA SER A 117 10.47 5.29 5.57
C SER A 117 10.94 5.25 7.04
N TRP A 118 10.14 5.72 7.98
CA TRP A 118 10.44 5.63 9.41
C TRP A 118 10.49 4.16 9.88
N LEU A 119 9.54 3.32 9.47
CA LEU A 119 9.55 1.88 9.76
C LEU A 119 10.80 1.23 9.17
N ALA A 120 11.16 1.58 7.95
CA ALA A 120 12.34 1.05 7.29
C ALA A 120 13.62 1.33 8.07
N LEU A 121 13.75 2.52 8.67
CA LEU A 121 14.91 2.91 9.46
C LEU A 121 14.90 2.35 10.89
N ASN A 122 13.72 2.18 11.51
CA ASN A 122 13.63 2.01 12.97
C ASN A 122 12.99 0.70 13.45
N ALA A 123 12.07 0.10 12.68
CA ALA A 123 11.33 -1.07 13.15
C ALA A 123 12.18 -2.35 13.11
N ALA A 124 11.85 -3.35 13.92
CA ALA A 124 12.33 -4.71 13.63
C ALA A 124 11.70 -5.18 12.31
N PRO A 125 12.43 -5.85 11.40
CA PRO A 125 11.89 -6.28 10.11
C PRO A 125 10.64 -7.17 10.26
N ALA A 126 10.66 -8.12 11.20
CA ALA A 126 9.51 -8.99 11.47
C ALA A 126 8.26 -8.20 11.93
N ASP A 127 8.42 -7.16 12.76
CA ASP A 127 7.32 -6.29 13.18
C ASP A 127 6.75 -5.50 11.99
N ALA A 128 7.63 -5.01 11.12
CA ALA A 128 7.25 -4.29 9.91
C ALA A 128 6.50 -5.18 8.92
N VAL A 129 6.91 -6.45 8.74
CA VAL A 129 6.17 -7.42 7.92
C VAL A 129 4.74 -7.56 8.44
N LEU A 130 4.57 -7.88 9.73
CA LEU A 130 3.25 -8.10 10.32
C LEU A 130 2.35 -6.86 10.20
N ALA A 131 2.92 -5.66 10.39
CA ALA A 131 2.20 -4.40 10.26
C ALA A 131 1.78 -4.09 8.80
N LEU A 132 2.67 -4.31 7.83
CA LEU A 132 2.44 -4.00 6.42
C LEU A 132 1.49 -5.00 5.75
N THR A 133 1.57 -6.29 6.08
CA THR A 133 0.64 -7.30 5.54
C THR A 133 -0.82 -6.97 5.86
N ALA A 134 -1.09 -6.46 7.06
CA ALA A 134 -2.44 -6.01 7.43
C ALA A 134 -2.91 -4.81 6.58
N ASN A 135 -2.01 -3.89 6.24
CA ASN A 135 -2.33 -2.72 5.43
C ASN A 135 -2.60 -3.08 3.96
N PHE A 136 -1.80 -3.97 3.35
CA PHE A 136 -1.93 -4.31 1.93
C PHE A 136 -3.25 -5.00 1.58
N SER A 137 -3.81 -5.79 2.49
CA SER A 137 -5.12 -6.42 2.29
C SER A 137 -6.22 -5.39 2.03
N ALA A 138 -6.17 -4.22 2.68
CA ALA A 138 -7.12 -3.15 2.46
C ALA A 138 -6.88 -2.43 1.12
N TRP A 139 -5.62 -2.09 0.84
CA TRP A 139 -5.22 -1.41 -0.38
C TRP A 139 -5.66 -2.16 -1.64
N GLY A 140 -5.41 -3.47 -1.71
CA GLY A 140 -5.85 -4.30 -2.84
C GLY A 140 -7.36 -4.27 -3.05
N GLY A 141 -8.14 -4.26 -1.96
CA GLY A 141 -9.60 -4.11 -2.02
C GLY A 141 -10.04 -2.74 -2.54
N TYR A 142 -9.35 -1.65 -2.18
CA TYR A 142 -9.61 -0.33 -2.75
C TYR A 142 -9.26 -0.26 -4.22
N CYS A 143 -8.12 -0.82 -4.62
CA CYS A 143 -7.68 -0.86 -6.01
C CYS A 143 -8.70 -1.59 -6.90
N ALA A 144 -9.20 -2.75 -6.46
CA ALA A 144 -10.23 -3.50 -7.20
C ALA A 144 -11.47 -2.64 -7.48
N ARG A 145 -11.99 -1.96 -6.44
CA ARG A 145 -13.17 -1.10 -6.51
C ARG A 145 -12.94 0.13 -7.39
N ILE A 146 -11.77 0.74 -7.29
CA ILE A 146 -11.38 1.88 -8.14
C ILE A 146 -11.35 1.42 -9.61
N ALA A 147 -10.68 0.31 -9.91
CA ALA A 147 -10.54 -0.19 -11.27
C ALA A 147 -11.90 -0.50 -11.92
N GLU A 148 -12.83 -1.09 -11.16
CA GLU A 148 -14.22 -1.32 -11.61
C GLU A 148 -14.96 -0.01 -11.88
N GLY A 149 -14.89 0.96 -10.95
CA GLY A 149 -15.53 2.26 -11.10
C GLY A 149 -15.00 3.07 -12.29
N LEU A 150 -13.67 3.05 -12.51
CA LEU A 150 -13.00 3.71 -13.64
C LEU A 150 -13.50 3.19 -14.99
N ARG A 151 -13.59 1.86 -15.15
CA ARG A 151 -14.12 1.24 -16.37
C ARG A 151 -15.59 1.58 -16.58
N THR A 152 -16.39 1.47 -15.52
CA THR A 152 -17.85 1.58 -15.59
C THR A 152 -18.33 3.01 -15.85
N HIS A 153 -17.71 3.99 -15.18
CA HIS A 153 -18.23 5.36 -15.15
C HIS A 153 -17.37 6.40 -15.87
N TYR A 154 -16.07 6.13 -16.06
CA TYR A 154 -15.14 7.09 -16.63
C TYR A 154 -14.66 6.71 -18.04
N GLY A 155 -15.01 5.51 -18.51
CA GLY A 155 -14.61 5.02 -19.83
C GLY A 155 -13.10 4.75 -19.96
N PHE A 156 -12.43 4.48 -18.83
CA PHE A 156 -11.00 4.16 -18.82
C PHE A 156 -10.76 2.77 -19.42
N THR A 157 -9.67 2.62 -20.17
CA THR A 157 -9.28 1.34 -20.78
C THR A 157 -8.62 0.43 -19.76
N ASP A 158 -8.45 -0.85 -20.11
CA ASP A 158 -7.68 -1.79 -19.28
C ASP A 158 -6.24 -1.30 -19.04
N GLU A 159 -5.61 -0.69 -20.04
CA GLU A 159 -4.28 -0.08 -19.88
C GLU A 159 -4.27 1.02 -18.80
N SER A 160 -5.30 1.86 -18.76
CA SER A 160 -5.42 2.93 -17.77
C SER A 160 -5.81 2.43 -16.37
N CYS A 161 -6.35 1.21 -16.27
CA CYS A 161 -6.71 0.58 -14.99
C CYS A 161 -5.61 -0.36 -14.46
N ALA A 162 -4.64 -0.74 -15.30
CA ALA A 162 -3.59 -1.73 -14.99
C ALA A 162 -2.83 -1.44 -13.67
N PHE A 163 -2.63 -0.17 -13.32
CA PHE A 163 -2.02 0.22 -12.04
C PHE A 163 -2.82 -0.32 -10.84
N PHE A 164 -4.14 -0.19 -10.87
CA PHE A 164 -5.00 -0.68 -9.80
C PHE A 164 -5.19 -2.19 -9.89
N ASP A 165 -5.34 -2.74 -11.10
CA ASP A 165 -5.48 -4.20 -11.27
C ASP A 165 -4.26 -4.94 -10.71
N PHE A 166 -3.06 -4.41 -10.90
CA PHE A 166 -1.82 -4.98 -10.36
C PHE A 166 -1.85 -5.13 -8.83
N PHE A 167 -2.32 -4.11 -8.10
CA PHE A 167 -2.43 -4.19 -6.64
C PHE A 167 -3.67 -4.95 -6.16
N ALA A 168 -4.70 -5.09 -7.01
CA ALA A 168 -5.91 -5.84 -6.70
C ALA A 168 -5.72 -7.36 -6.83
N GLU A 169 -4.73 -7.79 -7.62
CA GLU A 169 -4.46 -9.21 -7.83
C GLU A 169 -3.87 -9.86 -6.55
N PRO A 170 -4.46 -10.97 -6.05
CA PRO A 170 -3.88 -11.70 -4.94
C PRO A 170 -2.49 -12.22 -5.27
N SER A 171 -1.57 -12.20 -4.30
CA SER A 171 -0.22 -12.74 -4.44
C SER A 171 0.02 -13.84 -3.40
N PRO A 172 -0.27 -15.12 -3.73
CA PRO A 172 -0.02 -16.25 -2.82
C PRO A 172 1.43 -16.34 -2.38
N ASP A 173 2.38 -16.02 -3.27
CA ASP A 173 3.81 -16.01 -2.95
C ASP A 173 4.13 -14.96 -1.87
N LEU A 174 3.51 -13.78 -1.93
CA LEU A 174 3.70 -12.74 -0.92
C LEU A 174 3.07 -13.13 0.42
N ASP A 175 1.91 -13.79 0.40
CA ASP A 175 1.23 -14.30 1.60
C ASP A 175 2.07 -15.38 2.31
N ASP A 176 2.65 -16.30 1.53
CA ASP A 176 3.53 -17.36 2.02
C ASP A 176 4.82 -16.77 2.60
N GLN A 177 5.43 -15.78 1.93
CA GLN A 177 6.60 -15.07 2.41
C GLN A 177 6.32 -14.29 3.70
N GLY A 178 5.16 -13.61 3.78
CA GLY A 178 4.73 -12.90 4.99
C GLY A 178 4.57 -13.86 6.17
N THR A 179 3.94 -15.02 5.92
CA THR A 179 3.78 -16.08 6.93
C THR A 179 5.13 -16.62 7.40
N ALA A 180 6.04 -16.90 6.47
CA ALA A 180 7.39 -17.40 6.78
C ALA A 180 8.21 -16.38 7.60
N ALA A 181 8.14 -15.10 7.23
CA ALA A 181 8.85 -14.02 7.94
C ALA A 181 8.29 -13.81 9.36
N VAL A 182 6.97 -13.83 9.54
CA VAL A 182 6.34 -13.76 10.87
C VAL A 182 6.72 -14.98 11.71
N GLN A 183 6.73 -16.18 11.13
CA GLN A 183 7.14 -17.40 11.83
C GLN A 183 8.60 -17.34 12.26
N ALA A 184 9.51 -16.90 11.38
CA ALA A 184 10.92 -16.71 11.72
C ALA A 184 11.09 -15.68 12.86
N GLY A 185 10.32 -14.60 12.85
CA GLY A 185 10.29 -13.61 13.92
C GLY A 185 9.82 -14.17 15.28
N LEU A 186 8.82 -15.05 15.26
CA LEU A 186 8.34 -15.77 16.45
C LEU A 186 9.38 -16.76 16.97
N ASP A 187 9.97 -17.56 16.09
CA ASP A 187 10.95 -18.60 16.44
C ASP A 187 12.24 -18.01 17.03
N THR A 188 12.65 -16.84 16.52
CA THR A 188 13.85 -16.12 17.00
C THR A 188 13.57 -15.18 18.17
N GLY A 189 12.30 -14.96 18.53
CA GLY A 189 11.90 -14.00 19.57
C GLY A 189 12.16 -12.53 19.21
N THR A 190 12.37 -12.23 17.92
CA THR A 190 12.62 -10.86 17.42
C THR A 190 11.32 -10.10 17.13
N LEU A 191 10.20 -10.81 16.98
CA LEU A 191 8.89 -10.21 16.74
C LEU A 191 8.23 -9.75 18.05
N ASN A 192 7.84 -8.48 18.07
CA ASN A 192 7.04 -7.85 19.10
C ASN A 192 5.65 -7.48 18.55
N ALA A 193 4.66 -8.30 18.87
CA ALA A 193 3.28 -8.10 18.41
C ALA A 193 2.67 -6.75 18.82
N ASN A 194 3.06 -6.18 19.97
CA ASN A 194 2.53 -4.88 20.41
C ASN A 194 3.11 -3.72 19.56
N SER A 195 4.40 -3.81 19.22
CA SER A 195 5.03 -2.87 18.29
C SER A 195 4.38 -2.97 16.91
N ALA A 196 4.27 -4.19 16.36
CA ALA A 196 3.62 -4.43 15.08
C ALA A 196 2.18 -3.89 15.03
N HIS A 197 1.39 -4.12 16.09
CA HIS A 197 0.02 -3.58 16.18
C HIS A 197 0.00 -2.05 16.21
N THR A 198 0.93 -1.42 16.93
CA THR A 198 1.08 0.04 16.96
C THR A 198 1.43 0.58 15.58
N TYR A 199 2.36 -0.08 14.88
CA TYR A 199 2.79 0.30 13.54
C TYR A 199 1.65 0.17 12.53
N GLY A 200 0.93 -0.95 12.54
CA GLY A 200 -0.22 -1.16 11.67
C GLY A 200 -1.36 -0.16 11.95
N THR A 201 -1.60 0.19 13.21
CA THR A 201 -2.56 1.25 13.57
C THR A 201 -2.17 2.62 13.00
N LEU A 202 -0.87 2.95 13.01
CA LEU A 202 -0.39 4.20 12.43
C LEU A 202 -0.45 4.19 10.90
N LEU A 203 -0.10 3.08 10.25
CA LEU A 203 -0.26 2.90 8.79
C LEU A 203 -1.71 3.16 8.36
N GLN A 204 -2.68 2.52 9.03
CA GLN A 204 -4.12 2.75 8.82
C GLN A 204 -4.54 4.21 8.95
N ARG A 205 -4.04 4.91 9.97
CA ARG A 205 -4.36 6.33 10.20
C ARG A 205 -3.75 7.23 9.14
N TYR A 206 -2.52 6.95 8.71
CA TYR A 206 -1.88 7.70 7.64
C TYR A 206 -2.51 7.41 6.28
N GLU A 207 -2.97 6.18 6.02
CA GLU A 207 -3.75 5.86 4.83
C GLU A 207 -5.11 6.59 4.85
N SER A 208 -5.80 6.62 5.99
CA SER A 208 -7.04 7.39 6.14
C SER A 208 -6.82 8.89 5.89
N MET A 209 -5.69 9.43 6.38
CA MET A 209 -5.28 10.81 6.14
C MET A 209 -4.97 11.07 4.66
N PHE A 210 -4.34 10.12 3.96
CA PHE A 210 -4.11 10.18 2.52
C PHE A 210 -5.44 10.37 1.78
N TRP A 211 -6.42 9.49 2.04
CA TRP A 211 -7.71 9.56 1.38
C TRP A 211 -8.49 10.84 1.70
N ALA A 212 -8.48 11.28 2.97
CA ALA A 212 -9.09 12.55 3.38
C ALA A 212 -8.41 13.80 2.80
N THR A 213 -7.12 13.70 2.47
CA THR A 213 -6.37 14.80 1.83
C THR A 213 -6.68 14.91 0.34
N LEU A 214 -7.05 13.79 -0.31
CA LEU A 214 -7.44 13.75 -1.72
C LEU A 214 -8.90 14.19 -2.00
N SER A 215 -9.78 14.10 -1.00
CA SER A 215 -11.22 14.38 -1.15
C SER A 215 -11.57 15.85 -1.36
#